data_AF-A0A1W1DG23-F1
#
_entry.id   AF-A0A1W1DG23-F1
#
_cell.length_a   1.000
_cell.length_b   1.000
_cell.length_c   1.000
_cell.angle_alpha   90.00
_cell.angle_beta   90.00
_cell.angle_gamma   90.00
#
_symmetry.space_group_name_H-M   'P 1'
#
loop_
_entity.id
_entity.type
_entity.pdbx_description
1 polymer ?
#
loop_
_entity_poly.entity_id
_entity_poly.type
_entity_poly.pdbx_seq_one_letter_code
_entity_poly.pdbx_strand_id
1 'polypeptide(L)'
;MLEAKGIARLQTAATYQMYHTLIIAMLAVYYQFKPSQAIKQSGWIFAIGIVLFSGSLYLYTFSEIHAMVFITPIGGILFILGWLSLLRLAKQP
;
A
#
# COMPACT_ATOMS: atom_id res chain seq x y z
N MET A 1 18.52 1.59 21.91
CA MET A 1 18.51 2.51 20.75
C MET A 1 18.11 1.70 19.53
N LEU A 2 17.11 2.13 18.74
CA LEU A 2 16.85 1.49 17.45
C LEU A 2 18.11 1.64 16.59
N GLU A 3 18.66 0.55 16.09
CA GLU A 3 19.78 0.60 15.14
C GLU A 3 19.36 1.36 13.87
N ALA A 4 20.33 1.96 13.16
CA ALA A 4 20.09 2.72 11.94
C ALA A 4 19.23 1.96 10.90
N LYS A 5 19.37 0.63 10.84
CA LYS A 5 18.56 -0.25 9.97
C LYS A 5 17.07 -0.27 10.35
N GLY A 6 16.75 -0.21 11.65
CA GLY A 6 15.36 -0.16 12.13
C GLY A 6 14.68 1.15 11.74
N ILE A 7 15.37 2.27 11.92
CA ILE A 7 14.86 3.60 11.53
C ILE A 7 14.60 3.66 10.02
N ALA A 8 15.55 3.20 9.20
CA ALA A 8 15.37 3.16 7.74
C ALA A 8 14.16 2.30 7.32
N ARG A 9 13.91 1.21 8.04
CA ARG A 9 12.75 0.34 7.79
C ARG A 9 11.42 1.03 8.11
N LEU A 10 11.34 1.70 9.26
CA LEU A 10 10.16 2.49 9.65
C LEU A 10 9.90 3.62 8.65
N GLN A 11 10.94 4.31 8.19
CA GLN A 11 10.81 5.36 7.19
C GLN A 11 10.30 4.81 5.85
N THR A 12 10.78 3.63 5.44
CA THR A 12 10.28 2.94 4.25
C THR A 12 8.79 2.61 4.40
N ALA A 13 8.40 1.97 5.50
CA ALA A 13 7.01 1.63 5.77
C ALA A 13 6.10 2.86 5.77
N ALA A 14 6.49 3.93 6.45
CA ALA A 14 5.73 5.18 6.51
C ALA A 14 5.62 5.87 5.15
N THR A 15 6.70 5.88 4.36
CA THR A 15 6.73 6.48 3.03
C THR A 15 5.77 5.73 2.08
N TYR A 16 5.83 4.40 2.07
CA TYR A 16 4.94 3.59 1.23
C TYR A 16 3.48 3.70 1.67
N GLN A 17 3.21 3.68 2.98
CA GLN A 17 1.87 3.91 3.51
C GLN A 17 1.33 5.28 3.06
N MET A 18 2.10 6.36 3.25
CA MET A 18 1.69 7.72 2.91
C MET A 18 1.30 7.85 1.42
N TYR A 19 2.18 7.42 0.51
CA TYR A 19 1.90 7.54 -0.93
C TYR A 19 0.65 6.75 -1.35
N HIS A 20 0.48 5.53 -0.87
CA HIS A 20 -0.68 4.71 -1.24
C HIS A 20 -1.97 5.15 -0.53
N THR A 21 -1.90 5.71 0.68
CA THR A 21 -3.04 6.35 1.33
C THR A 21 -3.47 7.61 0.57
N LEU A 22 -2.53 8.42 0.07
CA LEU A 22 -2.85 9.57 -0.79
C LEU A 22 -3.56 9.12 -2.07
N ILE A 23 -3.12 8.02 -2.69
CA ILE A 23 -3.82 7.43 -3.85
C ILE A 23 -5.24 7.02 -3.49
N ILE A 24 -5.44 6.32 -2.36
CA ILE A 24 -6.78 5.94 -1.89
C ILE A 24 -7.65 7.19 -1.66
N ALA A 25 -7.11 8.24 -1.07
CA ALA A 25 -7.84 9.50 -0.86
C ALA A 25 -8.26 10.14 -2.20
N MET A 26 -7.35 10.20 -3.17
CA MET A 26 -7.68 10.68 -4.53
C MET A 26 -8.76 9.82 -5.20
N LEU A 27 -8.69 8.49 -5.06
CA LEU A 27 -9.72 7.58 -5.58
C LEU A 27 -11.07 7.77 -4.89
N ALA A 28 -11.08 7.99 -3.58
CA ALA A 28 -12.30 8.22 -2.81
C ALA A 28 -12.98 9.54 -3.23
N VAL A 29 -12.19 10.59 -3.49
CA VAL A 29 -12.70 11.85 -4.05
C VAL A 29 -13.24 11.64 -5.47
N TYR A 30 -12.48 10.99 -6.35
CA TYR A 30 -12.90 10.74 -7.73
C TYR A 30 -14.18 9.87 -7.81
N TYR A 31 -14.34 8.92 -6.90
CA TYR A 31 -15.53 8.07 -6.79
C TYR A 31 -16.82 8.88 -6.55
N GLN A 32 -16.74 10.03 -5.88
CA GLN A 32 -17.91 10.90 -5.67
C GLN A 32 -18.46 11.46 -6.99
N PHE A 33 -17.61 11.64 -8.00
CA PHE A 33 -18.00 12.18 -9.30
C PHE A 33 -18.37 11.08 -10.30
N LYS A 34 -17.65 9.95 -10.30
CA LYS A 34 -17.88 8.82 -11.22
C LYS A 34 -17.80 7.50 -10.43
N PRO A 35 -18.86 7.08 -9.73
CA PRO A 35 -18.83 5.87 -8.93
C PRO A 35 -18.64 4.67 -9.86
N SER A 36 -17.59 3.88 -9.61
CA SER A 36 -17.35 2.64 -10.34
C SER A 36 -16.81 1.54 -9.43
N GLN A 37 -17.23 0.31 -9.71
CA GLN A 37 -16.74 -0.85 -8.97
C GLN A 37 -15.22 -1.03 -9.13
N ALA A 38 -14.68 -0.65 -10.28
CA ALA A 38 -13.25 -0.69 -10.54
C ALA A 38 -12.47 0.27 -9.63
N ILE A 39 -12.91 1.53 -9.44
CA ILE A 39 -12.27 2.47 -8.50
C ILE A 39 -12.30 1.91 -7.07
N LYS A 40 -13.45 1.36 -6.64
CA LYS A 40 -13.60 0.75 -5.32
C LYS A 40 -12.63 -0.43 -5.13
N GLN A 41 -12.51 -1.29 -6.14
CA GLN A 41 -11.57 -2.41 -6.12
C GLN A 41 -10.11 -1.92 -6.07
N SER A 42 -9.73 -0.91 -6.84
CA SER A 42 -8.38 -0.33 -6.78
C SER A 42 -8.07 0.19 -5.37
N GLY A 43 -9.00 0.90 -4.74
CA GLY A 43 -8.85 1.38 -3.37
C GLY A 43 -8.60 0.27 -2.36
N TRP A 44 -9.36 -0.83 -2.45
CA TRP A 44 -9.16 -2.00 -1.59
C TRP A 44 -7.82 -2.71 -1.84
N ILE A 45 -7.39 -2.84 -3.10
CA ILE A 45 -6.09 -3.44 -3.44
C ILE A 45 -4.96 -2.65 -2.77
N PHE A 46 -4.99 -1.32 -2.86
CA PHE A 46 -3.99 -0.48 -2.17
C PHE A 46 -4.09 -0.60 -0.65
N ALA A 47 -5.30 -0.61 -0.07
CA ALA A 47 -5.47 -0.73 1.37
C ALA A 47 -4.90 -2.04 1.93
N ILE A 48 -5.19 -3.18 1.28
CA ILE A 48 -4.63 -4.48 1.66
C ILE A 48 -3.11 -4.48 1.43
N GLY A 49 -2.63 -3.89 0.33
CA GLY A 49 -1.21 -3.69 0.08
C GLY A 49 -0.50 -2.93 1.20
N ILE A 50 -1.10 -1.85 1.74
CA ILE A 50 -0.55 -1.07 2.86
C ILE A 50 -0.41 -1.95 4.10
N VAL A 51 -1.46 -2.70 4.45
CA VAL A 51 -1.45 -3.59 5.63
C VAL A 51 -0.36 -4.65 5.50
N LEU A 52 -0.26 -5.30 4.34
CA LEU A 52 0.72 -6.37 4.12
C LEU A 52 2.15 -5.85 3.97
N PHE A 53 2.37 -4.69 3.34
CA PHE A 53 3.71 -4.14 3.11
C PHE A 53 4.21 -3.31 4.29
N SER A 54 3.43 -2.31 4.72
CA SER A 54 3.87 -1.37 5.75
C SER A 54 3.68 -1.97 7.14
N GLY A 55 2.54 -2.64 7.35
CA GLY A 55 2.28 -3.36 8.60
C GLY A 55 3.31 -4.44 8.89
N SER A 56 3.79 -5.17 7.88
CA SER A 56 4.87 -6.16 8.05
C SER A 56 6.19 -5.54 8.48
N LEU A 57 6.57 -4.41 7.89
CA LEU A 57 7.80 -3.71 8.23
C LEU A 57 7.75 -3.10 9.63
N TYR A 58 6.59 -2.56 10.05
CA TYR A 58 6.40 -2.10 11.43
C TYR A 58 6.50 -3.27 12.41
N LEU A 59 5.73 -4.34 12.17
CA LEU A 59 5.71 -5.50 13.06
C LEU A 59 7.10 -6.13 13.17
N TYR A 60 7.82 -6.31 12.06
CA TYR A 60 9.19 -6.83 12.10
C TYR A 60 10.13 -5.94 12.92
N THR A 61 9.97 -4.61 12.86
CA THR A 61 10.85 -3.68 13.58
C THR A 61 10.63 -3.71 15.09
N PHE A 62 9.40 -3.94 15.56
CA PHE A 62 9.09 -3.95 16.99
C PHE A 62 9.09 -5.33 17.63
N SER A 63 8.79 -6.38 16.86
CA SER A 63 8.70 -7.76 17.36
C SER A 63 9.91 -8.63 17.01
N GLU A 64 10.74 -8.20 16.07
CA GLU A 64 11.88 -8.98 15.53
C GLU A 64 11.48 -10.35 14.90
N ILE A 65 10.18 -10.56 14.63
CA ILE A 65 9.69 -11.79 13.98
C ILE A 65 10.11 -11.81 12.50
N HIS A 66 11.15 -12.56 12.16
CA HIS A 66 11.69 -12.67 10.80
C HIS A 66 10.68 -13.12 9.75
N ALA A 67 9.68 -13.94 10.12
CA ALA A 67 8.63 -14.41 9.21
C ALA A 67 7.87 -13.24 8.55
N MET A 68 7.77 -12.10 9.24
CA MET A 68 7.06 -10.93 8.76
C MET A 68 7.70 -10.33 7.49
N VAL A 69 9.02 -10.52 7.28
CA VAL A 69 9.73 -10.05 6.08
C VAL A 69 9.22 -10.74 4.82
N PHE A 70 8.75 -11.99 4.90
CA PHE A 70 8.21 -12.71 3.74
C PHE A 70 6.82 -12.23 3.32
N ILE A 71 6.12 -11.46 4.16
CA ILE A 71 4.81 -10.87 3.84
C ILE A 71 4.97 -9.59 2.99
N THR A 72 6.07 -8.85 3.19
CA THR A 72 6.33 -7.57 2.51
C THR A 72 6.25 -7.67 0.97
N PRO A 73 6.83 -8.67 0.29
CA PRO A 73 6.73 -8.80 -1.16
C PRO A 73 5.29 -8.94 -1.67
N ILE A 74 4.40 -9.59 -0.90
CA ILE A 74 2.99 -9.76 -1.26
C ILE A 74 2.29 -8.40 -1.31
N GLY A 75 2.54 -7.54 -0.32
CA GLY A 75 2.04 -6.17 -0.32
C GLY A 75 2.59 -5.35 -1.50
N GLY A 76 3.86 -5.56 -1.86
CA GLY A 76 4.47 -4.93 -3.04
C GLY A 76 3.81 -5.34 -4.36
N ILE A 77 3.47 -6.62 -4.52
CA ILE A 77 2.70 -7.12 -5.67
C ILE A 77 1.32 -6.47 -5.74
N LEU A 78 0.63 -6.32 -4.60
CA LEU A 78 -0.65 -5.63 -4.56
C LEU A 78 -0.55 -4.17 -4.98
N PHE A 79 0.51 -3.46 -4.60
CA PHE A 79 0.73 -2.10 -5.08
C PHE A 79 0.87 -2.04 -6.60
N ILE A 80 1.64 -2.95 -7.20
CA ILE A 80 1.77 -3.06 -8.67
C ILE A 80 0.40 -3.32 -9.31
N LEU A 81 -0.38 -4.26 -8.77
CA LEU A 81 -1.73 -4.56 -9.26
C LEU A 81 -2.68 -3.36 -9.13
N GLY A 82 -2.55 -2.59 -8.04
CA GLY A 82 -3.30 -1.35 -7.84
C GLY A 82 -3.01 -0.33 -8.94
N TRP A 83 -1.74 -0.09 -9.25
CA TRP A 83 -1.33 0.80 -10.34
C TRP A 83 -1.80 0.31 -11.72
N LEU A 84 -1.67 -0.99 -12.01
CA LEU A 84 -2.19 -1.59 -13.24
C LEU A 84 -3.71 -1.44 -13.37
N SER A 85 -4.44 -1.53 -12.27
CA SER A 85 -5.88 -1.28 -12.22
C SER A 85 -6.22 0.18 -12.58
N LEU A 86 -5.46 1.15 -12.09
CA LEU A 86 -5.62 2.56 -12.44
C LEU A 86 -5.35 2.84 -13.93
N LEU A 87 -4.31 2.22 -14.50
CA LEU A 87 -4.01 2.36 -15.93
C LEU A 87 -5.16 1.84 -16.82
N ARG A 88 -5.89 0.81 -16.37
CA ARG A 88 -7.07 0.32 -17.09
C ARG A 88 -8.24 1.29 -17.00
N LEU A 89 -8.44 1.93 -15.85
CA LEU A 89 -9.47 2.97 -15.67
C LEU A 89 -9.21 4.18 -16.57
N ALA A 90 -7.95 4.61 -16.69
CA ALA A 90 -7.59 5.75 -17.54
C ALA A 90 -7.84 5.52 -19.04
N LYS A 91 -7.97 4.26 -19.48
CA LYS A 91 -8.21 3.90 -20.89
C LYS A 91 -9.69 3.65 -21.22
N GLN A 92 -10.58 3.65 -20.23
CA GLN A 92 -12.01 3.50 -20.45
C GLN A 92 -12.62 4.88 -20.73
N PRO A 93 -13.20 5.13 -21.92
CA PRO A 93 -13.81 6.41 -22.26
C PRO A 93 -14.97 6.79 -21.32
#